data_AF-A0A3M2DSG1-F1
#
_entry.id   AF-A0A3M2DSG1-F1
#
_cell.length_a   1.000
_cell.length_b   1.000
_cell.length_c   1.000
_cell.angle_alpha   90.00
_cell.angle_beta   90.00
_cell.angle_gamma   90.00
#
_symmetry.space_group_name_H-M   'P 1'
#
loop_
_entity.id
_entity.type
_entity.pdbx_description
1 polymer ?
#
loop_
_entity_poly.entity_id
_entity_poly.type
_entity_poly.pdbx_seq_one_letter_code
_entity_poly.pdbx_strand_id
1 'polypeptide(L)'
;MYLFERNPTTTVWEQTDKLTASDGVAGDGFGVTVALDGDTLLVGQIGPARPGAVYVFDRNPITGVWSETDKLTASDGAPGMAFGEHIGLSGDLAVISMRDDDFGTDAGAVYVFRREFGVGWIQADKLHPTDAHANHGFGVAVAIDGTRIVVGAANDTDCGMYCGALYVFERRGGPWEWVQTQKIRGLDIVEGSAFGRAIGLAGDVIVTGATGISIGTNPSAGAGYVFELVP
;
A
#
# COMPACT_ATOMS: atom_id res chain seq x y z
N MET A 1 16.27 -2.70 -9.02
CA MET A 1 15.14 -3.24 -9.79
C MET A 1 15.48 -3.20 -11.29
N TYR A 2 14.85 -4.04 -12.11
CA TYR A 2 14.97 -4.01 -13.56
C TYR A 2 13.63 -3.66 -14.20
N LEU A 3 13.66 -2.89 -15.29
CA LEU A 3 12.49 -2.61 -16.12
C LEU A 3 12.51 -3.52 -17.34
N PHE A 4 11.33 -4.02 -17.69
CA PHE A 4 11.12 -4.79 -18.89
C PHE A 4 10.00 -4.15 -19.69
N GLU A 5 10.22 -3.93 -20.98
CA GLU A 5 9.20 -3.46 -21.90
C GLU A 5 8.82 -4.59 -22.86
N ARG A 6 7.52 -4.73 -23.13
CA ARG A 6 7.03 -5.74 -24.07
C ARG A 6 7.16 -5.20 -25.48
N ASN A 7 8.03 -5.82 -26.27
CA ASN A 7 8.15 -5.52 -27.70
C ASN A 7 6.80 -5.78 -28.39
N PRO A 8 6.16 -4.78 -29.01
CA PRO A 8 4.81 -4.91 -29.54
C PRO A 8 4.74 -5.84 -30.76
N THR A 9 5.87 -6.05 -31.44
CA THR A 9 5.95 -6.89 -32.64
C THR A 9 6.25 -8.34 -32.28
N THR A 10 7.26 -8.56 -31.44
CA THR A 10 7.71 -9.91 -31.07
C THR A 10 6.95 -10.49 -29.88
N THR A 11 6.24 -9.64 -29.14
CA THR A 11 5.55 -9.95 -27.88
C THR A 11 6.45 -10.39 -26.72
N VAL A 12 7.77 -10.31 -26.91
CA VAL A 12 8.78 -10.66 -25.92
C VAL A 12 9.01 -9.49 -24.95
N TRP A 13 9.23 -9.80 -23.68
CA TRP A 13 9.67 -8.83 -22.68
C TRP A 13 11.19 -8.67 -22.76
N GLU A 14 11.64 -7.45 -22.98
CA GLU A 14 13.06 -7.10 -23.11
C GLU A 14 13.46 -6.19 -21.95
N GLN A 15 14.58 -6.46 -21.30
CA GLN A 15 15.08 -5.61 -20.22
C GLN A 15 15.58 -4.28 -20.81
N THR A 16 15.00 -3.16 -20.42
CA THR A 16 15.37 -1.83 -20.93
C THR A 16 16.29 -1.07 -19.99
N ASP A 17 16.03 -1.16 -18.67
CA ASP A 17 16.73 -0.35 -17.68
C ASP A 17 16.99 -1.12 -16.38
N LYS A 18 17.91 -0.57 -15.59
CA LYS A 18 18.14 -0.95 -14.21
C LYS A 18 18.03 0.30 -13.34
N LEU A 19 17.05 0.31 -12.44
CA LEU A 19 16.84 1.40 -11.49
C LEU A 19 17.44 1.07 -10.13
N THR A 20 18.07 2.07 -9.52
CA THR A 20 18.69 2.04 -8.19
C THR A 20 18.39 3.34 -7.47
N ALA A 21 18.17 3.28 -6.15
CA ALA A 21 18.14 4.48 -5.32
C ALA A 21 19.46 5.26 -5.42
N SER A 22 19.36 6.58 -5.51
CA SER A 22 20.50 7.51 -5.59
C SER A 22 21.44 7.43 -4.38
N ASP A 23 20.91 7.11 -3.19
CA ASP A 23 21.67 6.90 -1.96
C ASP A 23 21.66 5.44 -1.47
N GLY A 24 21.34 4.49 -2.35
CA GLY A 24 21.24 3.07 -2.00
C GLY A 24 22.58 2.48 -1.57
N VAL A 25 22.58 1.76 -0.44
CA VAL A 25 23.73 0.98 0.05
C VAL A 25 23.41 -0.51 0.18
N ALA A 26 24.44 -1.34 0.42
CA ALA A 26 24.27 -2.77 0.54
C ALA A 26 23.33 -3.14 1.72
N GLY A 27 22.32 -3.97 1.44
CA GLY A 27 21.35 -4.43 2.44
C GLY A 27 20.14 -3.52 2.64
N ASP A 28 20.00 -2.45 1.87
CA ASP A 28 18.90 -1.48 2.00
C ASP A 28 17.52 -2.01 1.58
N GLY A 29 17.45 -3.12 0.86
CA GLY A 29 16.17 -3.72 0.46
C GLY A 29 15.41 -2.91 -0.61
N PHE A 30 16.10 -2.14 -1.45
CA PHE A 30 15.49 -1.39 -2.55
C PHE A 30 14.76 -2.32 -3.54
N GLY A 31 13.50 -2.01 -3.82
CA GLY A 31 12.64 -2.82 -4.68
C GLY A 31 11.83 -3.88 -3.95
N VAL A 32 11.67 -3.77 -2.62
CA VAL A 32 10.82 -4.67 -1.82
C VAL A 32 9.35 -4.59 -2.20
N THR A 33 8.90 -3.42 -2.66
CA THR A 33 7.56 -3.17 -3.17
C THR A 33 7.62 -2.13 -4.28
N VAL A 34 6.63 -2.16 -5.16
CA VAL A 34 6.48 -1.19 -6.25
C VAL A 34 5.03 -0.86 -6.52
N ALA A 35 4.78 0.37 -6.97
CA ALA A 35 3.52 0.79 -7.54
C ALA A 35 3.79 1.61 -8.81
N LEU A 36 3.06 1.31 -9.88
CA LEU A 36 3.21 1.94 -11.18
C LEU A 36 1.85 2.45 -11.63
N ASP A 37 1.78 3.72 -12.02
CA ASP A 37 0.65 4.30 -12.71
C ASP A 37 1.14 5.24 -13.81
N GLY A 38 0.77 4.93 -15.05
CA GLY A 38 1.29 5.60 -16.24
C GLY A 38 2.82 5.67 -16.27
N ASP A 39 3.34 6.89 -16.26
CA ASP A 39 4.77 7.21 -16.33
C ASP A 39 5.41 7.47 -14.95
N THR A 40 4.72 7.14 -13.85
CA THR A 40 5.23 7.30 -12.48
C THR A 40 5.34 5.95 -11.77
N LEU A 41 6.55 5.65 -11.27
CA LEU A 41 6.89 4.42 -10.56
C LEU A 41 7.39 4.78 -9.16
N LEU A 42 6.77 4.20 -8.14
CA LEU A 42 7.22 4.27 -6.75
C LEU A 42 7.90 2.96 -6.37
N VAL A 43 9.05 3.05 -5.70
CA VAL A 43 9.85 1.89 -5.28
C VAL A 43 10.19 1.98 -3.80
N GLY A 44 9.73 1.00 -3.02
CA GLY A 44 10.01 0.93 -1.59
C GLY A 44 11.42 0.42 -1.29
N GLN A 45 11.97 0.91 -0.18
CA GLN A 45 13.24 0.51 0.39
C GLN A 45 13.12 0.40 1.91
N ILE A 46 13.17 -0.83 2.42
CA ILE A 46 13.01 -1.12 3.85
C ILE A 46 14.29 -1.81 4.32
N GLY A 47 15.25 -0.97 4.73
CA GLY A 47 16.49 -1.44 5.34
C GLY A 47 16.32 -1.57 6.86
N PRO A 48 16.97 -2.55 7.52
CA PRO A 48 16.80 -2.80 8.96
C PRO A 48 17.25 -1.66 9.87
N ALA A 49 18.06 -0.72 9.36
CA ALA A 49 18.63 0.40 10.12
C ALA A 49 17.97 1.75 9.80
N ARG A 50 16.93 1.79 8.97
CA ARG A 50 16.28 3.02 8.51
C ARG A 50 14.78 2.97 8.81
N PRO A 51 14.10 4.13 8.86
CA PRO A 51 12.65 4.18 8.94
C PRO A 51 11.96 3.58 7.71
N GLY A 52 12.69 3.40 6.61
CA GLY A 52 12.15 3.08 5.30
C GLY A 52 12.03 4.33 4.44
N ALA A 53 11.99 4.16 3.12
CA ALA A 53 11.81 5.24 2.15
C ALA A 53 11.12 4.71 0.89
N VAL A 54 10.46 5.59 0.16
CA VAL A 54 9.93 5.31 -1.18
C VAL A 54 10.57 6.27 -2.17
N TYR A 55 11.13 5.75 -3.26
CA TYR A 55 11.74 6.56 -4.31
C TYR A 55 10.77 6.66 -5.48
N VAL A 56 10.59 7.88 -5.98
CA VAL A 56 9.77 8.18 -7.14
C VAL A 56 10.66 8.22 -8.36
N PHE A 57 10.31 7.45 -9.38
CA PHE A 57 10.89 7.51 -10.70
C PHE A 57 9.82 7.97 -11.67
N ASP A 58 10.14 8.95 -12.50
CA ASP A 58 9.30 9.34 -13.61
C ASP A 58 9.94 9.00 -14.94
N ARG A 59 9.10 8.54 -15.86
CA ARG A 59 9.48 8.30 -17.24
C ARG A 59 9.32 9.59 -18.03
N ASN A 60 10.39 10.03 -18.68
CA ASN A 60 10.30 11.12 -19.63
C ASN A 60 9.44 10.68 -20.83
N PRO A 61 8.33 11.35 -21.14
CA PRO A 61 7.41 10.89 -22.20
C PRO A 61 7.98 11.06 -23.62
N ILE A 62 9.05 11.83 -23.78
CA ILE A 62 9.72 12.06 -25.07
C ILE A 62 10.83 11.03 -25.29
N THR A 63 11.68 10.81 -24.28
CA THR A 63 12.86 9.94 -24.41
C THR A 63 12.62 8.52 -23.94
N GLY A 64 11.55 8.27 -23.17
CA GLY A 64 11.26 6.99 -22.53
C GLY A 64 12.16 6.67 -21.32
N VAL A 65 13.09 7.56 -20.97
CA VAL A 65 14.08 7.35 -19.91
C VAL A 65 13.44 7.57 -18.54
N TRP A 66 13.67 6.63 -17.63
CA TRP A 66 13.29 6.74 -16.23
C TRP A 66 14.37 7.45 -15.42
N SER A 67 13.97 8.37 -14.54
CA SER A 67 14.87 9.06 -13.61
C SER A 67 14.24 9.20 -12.23
N GLU A 68 15.05 9.07 -11.17
CA GLU A 68 14.62 9.37 -9.81
C GLU A 68 14.33 10.88 -9.67
N THR A 69 13.13 11.23 -9.22
CA THR A 69 12.65 12.61 -9.10
C THR A 69 12.43 13.03 -7.65
N ASP A 70 12.02 12.12 -6.79
CA ASP A 70 11.73 12.40 -5.38
C ASP A 70 12.07 11.20 -4.48
N LYS A 71 12.29 11.50 -3.20
CA LYS A 71 12.41 10.52 -2.11
C LYS A 71 11.43 10.85 -1.01
N LEU A 72 10.50 9.93 -0.75
CA LEU A 72 9.43 10.06 0.22
C LEU A 72 9.81 9.37 1.53
N THR A 73 9.55 10.04 2.64
CA THR A 73 9.75 9.53 4.01
C THR A 73 8.59 10.00 4.87
N ALA A 74 8.14 9.16 5.81
CA ALA A 74 7.20 9.60 6.85
C ALA A 74 7.82 10.72 7.70
N SER A 75 7.02 11.76 7.99
CA SER A 75 7.42 12.91 8.80
C SER A 75 7.89 12.54 10.22
N ASP A 76 7.43 11.42 10.73
CA ASP A 76 7.66 10.86 12.06
C ASP A 76 8.35 9.48 12.00
N GLY A 77 8.90 9.11 10.84
CA GLY A 77 9.55 7.81 10.65
C GLY A 77 10.78 7.65 11.54
N ALA A 78 10.83 6.54 12.29
CA ALA A 78 11.99 6.10 13.09
C ALA A 78 12.53 4.74 12.62
N PRO A 79 13.81 4.40 12.88
CA PRO A 79 14.38 3.12 12.51
C PRO A 79 13.52 1.93 12.96
N GLY A 80 13.27 0.98 12.05
CA GLY A 80 12.48 -0.22 12.34
C GLY A 80 10.99 -0.11 12.00
N MET A 81 10.46 1.07 11.71
CA MET A 81 9.03 1.28 11.43
C MET A 81 8.57 0.82 10.03
N ALA A 82 9.52 0.48 9.14
CA ALA A 82 9.24 -0.12 7.83
C ALA A 82 8.32 0.71 6.90
N PHE A 83 8.50 2.03 6.85
CA PHE A 83 7.84 2.90 5.87
C PHE A 83 8.12 2.44 4.43
N GLY A 84 7.07 2.30 3.63
CA GLY A 84 7.18 1.79 2.27
C GLY A 84 7.07 0.27 2.16
N GLU A 85 6.46 -0.42 3.13
CA GLU A 85 6.16 -1.86 3.03
C GLU A 85 5.11 -2.17 1.96
N HIS A 86 4.07 -1.34 1.90
CA HIS A 86 3.04 -1.41 0.88
C HIS A 86 2.79 -0.02 0.29
N ILE A 87 2.57 0.03 -1.03
CA ILE A 87 2.37 1.26 -1.78
C ILE A 87 1.14 1.10 -2.68
N GLY A 88 0.21 2.05 -2.59
CA GLY A 88 -0.83 2.28 -3.58
C GLY A 88 -0.54 3.58 -4.32
N LEU A 89 -0.81 3.62 -5.62
CA LEU A 89 -0.58 4.80 -6.47
C LEU A 89 -1.78 4.98 -7.41
N SER A 90 -2.27 6.21 -7.52
CA SER A 90 -3.32 6.61 -8.46
C SER A 90 -3.13 8.07 -8.86
N GLY A 91 -2.62 8.30 -10.06
CA GLY A 91 -2.21 9.59 -10.59
C GLY A 91 -1.21 10.26 -9.64
N ASP A 92 -1.56 11.48 -9.21
CA ASP A 92 -0.74 12.31 -8.33
C ASP A 92 -0.92 11.99 -6.84
N LEU A 93 -1.42 10.80 -6.48
CA LEU A 93 -1.67 10.36 -5.11
C LEU A 93 -1.02 9.02 -4.82
N ALA A 94 -0.31 8.96 -3.70
CA ALA A 94 0.26 7.72 -3.20
C ALA A 94 -0.19 7.47 -1.76
N VAL A 95 -0.40 6.21 -1.42
CA VAL A 95 -0.67 5.74 -0.07
C VAL A 95 0.44 4.78 0.31
N ILE A 96 1.17 5.09 1.37
CA ILE A 96 2.37 4.36 1.76
C ILE A 96 2.21 3.88 3.19
N SER A 97 2.34 2.59 3.43
CA SER A 97 2.19 2.03 4.77
C SER A 97 3.46 2.15 5.60
N MET A 98 3.27 2.15 6.91
CA MET A 98 4.29 2.02 7.94
C MET A 98 3.76 1.08 9.02
N ARG A 99 4.61 0.17 9.50
CA ARG A 99 4.21 -0.95 10.38
C ARG A 99 3.90 -0.53 11.80
N ASP A 100 4.68 0.39 12.34
CA ASP A 100 4.51 0.92 13.69
C ASP A 100 3.90 2.31 13.64
N ASP A 101 3.16 2.66 14.68
CA ASP A 101 2.63 4.00 14.87
C ASP A 101 2.47 4.38 16.37
N ASP A 102 1.95 5.58 16.65
CA ASP A 102 1.67 6.15 17.96
C ASP A 102 0.74 5.29 18.84
N PHE A 103 0.07 4.29 18.26
CA PHE A 103 -0.89 3.39 18.91
C PHE A 103 -0.28 2.07 19.40
N GLY A 104 1.04 1.92 19.31
CA GLY A 104 1.81 0.78 19.79
C GLY A 104 2.40 -0.08 18.68
N THR A 105 3.17 -1.08 19.11
CA THR A 105 3.86 -2.01 18.19
C THR A 105 2.88 -2.69 17.25
N ASP A 106 3.21 -2.72 15.97
CA ASP A 106 2.44 -3.32 14.88
C ASP A 106 0.99 -2.80 14.82
N ALA A 107 0.69 -1.61 15.36
CA ALA A 107 -0.61 -0.97 15.16
C ALA A 107 -0.78 -0.55 13.70
N GLY A 108 0.27 0.09 13.17
CA GLY A 108 0.41 0.51 11.79
C GLY A 108 -0.35 1.79 11.42
N ALA A 109 0.14 2.43 10.36
CA ALA A 109 -0.42 3.65 9.78
C ALA A 109 -0.24 3.65 8.25
N VAL A 110 -0.99 4.50 7.56
CA VAL A 110 -0.73 4.82 6.16
C VAL A 110 -0.61 6.32 5.97
N TYR A 111 0.31 6.72 5.10
CA TYR A 111 0.61 8.11 4.80
C TYR A 111 0.15 8.42 3.39
N VAL A 112 -0.59 9.51 3.24
CA VAL A 112 -1.04 9.98 1.94
C VAL A 112 -0.07 11.02 1.44
N PHE A 113 0.55 10.76 0.29
CA PHE A 113 1.39 11.71 -0.42
C PHE A 113 0.65 12.23 -1.64
N ARG A 114 0.89 13.50 -1.96
CA ARG A 114 0.38 14.16 -3.16
C ARG A 114 1.50 14.82 -3.94
N ARG A 115 1.44 14.71 -5.26
CA ARG A 115 2.29 15.49 -6.16
C ARG A 115 1.77 16.91 -6.33
N GLU A 116 2.63 17.89 -6.08
CA GLU A 116 2.35 19.32 -6.29
C GLU A 116 3.25 19.89 -7.38
N PHE A 117 2.63 20.65 -8.29
CA PHE A 117 3.33 21.26 -9.42
C PHE A 117 4.42 22.23 -8.94
N GLY A 118 5.66 21.99 -9.39
CA GLY A 118 6.83 22.81 -9.05
C GLY A 118 7.42 22.56 -7.66
N VAL A 119 6.78 21.73 -6.83
CA VAL A 119 7.26 21.38 -5.48
C VAL A 119 7.73 19.93 -5.40
N GLY A 120 7.10 19.02 -6.14
CA GLY A 120 7.34 17.58 -6.03
C GLY A 120 6.29 16.91 -5.15
N TRP A 121 6.63 15.80 -4.52
CA TRP A 121 5.70 15.08 -3.64
C TRP A 121 5.73 15.61 -2.21
N ILE A 122 4.56 15.82 -1.62
CA ILE A 122 4.41 16.24 -0.22
C ILE A 122 3.55 15.22 0.56
N GLN A 123 3.85 15.04 1.84
CA GLN A 123 2.96 14.30 2.75
C GLN A 123 1.73 15.17 3.06
N ALA A 124 0.56 14.74 2.62
CA ALA A 124 -0.69 15.47 2.78
C ALA A 124 -1.49 15.01 4.00
N ASP A 125 -1.37 13.74 4.41
CA ASP A 125 -2.15 13.16 5.50
C ASP A 125 -1.45 11.95 6.14
N LYS A 126 -1.88 11.60 7.36
CA LYS A 126 -1.54 10.37 8.09
C LYS A 126 -2.83 9.74 8.58
N LEU A 127 -3.14 8.54 8.12
CA LEU A 127 -4.36 7.82 8.42
C LEU A 127 -4.08 6.65 9.35
N HIS A 128 -4.95 6.51 10.34
CA HIS A 128 -5.04 5.38 11.24
C HIS A 128 -6.54 5.04 11.43
N PRO A 129 -6.87 3.80 11.79
CA PRO A 129 -8.25 3.44 12.05
C PRO A 129 -8.77 4.12 13.34
N THR A 130 -10.07 4.35 13.43
CA THR A 130 -10.71 4.98 14.61
C THR A 130 -10.58 4.14 15.89
N ASP A 131 -10.40 2.85 15.72
CA ASP A 131 -10.19 1.80 16.72
C ASP A 131 -8.76 1.24 16.66
N ALA A 132 -7.80 2.09 16.27
CA ALA A 132 -6.38 1.74 16.25
C ALA A 132 -5.91 1.15 17.58
N HIS A 133 -5.18 0.04 17.47
CA HIS A 133 -4.64 -0.69 18.60
C HIS A 133 -3.39 -1.47 18.19
N ALA A 134 -2.48 -1.66 19.14
CA ALA A 134 -1.29 -2.47 18.96
C ALA A 134 -1.62 -3.87 18.39
N ASN A 135 -0.75 -4.34 17.50
CA ASN A 135 -0.81 -5.63 16.82
C ASN A 135 -1.96 -5.82 15.83
N HIS A 136 -2.79 -4.82 15.52
CA HIS A 136 -3.86 -4.96 14.53
C HIS A 136 -3.32 -5.00 13.08
N GLY A 137 -2.09 -4.53 12.86
CA GLY A 137 -1.41 -4.60 11.56
C GLY A 137 -2.11 -3.79 10.50
N PHE A 138 -2.59 -2.59 10.82
CA PHE A 138 -3.15 -1.69 9.82
C PHE A 138 -2.07 -1.29 8.81
N GLY A 139 -2.37 -1.34 7.52
CA GLY A 139 -1.40 -1.04 6.46
C GLY A 139 -0.67 -2.26 5.88
N VAL A 140 -1.02 -3.49 6.29
CA VAL A 140 -0.48 -4.73 5.70
C VAL A 140 -0.92 -4.97 4.25
N ALA A 141 -1.88 -4.18 3.77
CA ALA A 141 -2.24 -4.07 2.36
C ALA A 141 -2.87 -2.69 2.16
N VAL A 142 -2.61 -2.06 1.01
CA VAL A 142 -3.19 -0.76 0.64
C VAL A 142 -3.61 -0.76 -0.83
N ALA A 143 -4.71 -0.08 -1.14
CA ALA A 143 -5.13 0.21 -2.51
C ALA A 143 -5.80 1.58 -2.58
N ILE A 144 -5.68 2.27 -3.72
CA ILE A 144 -6.24 3.62 -3.95
C ILE A 144 -6.72 3.74 -5.41
N ASP A 145 -7.83 4.45 -5.64
CA ASP A 145 -8.38 4.77 -6.98
C ASP A 145 -8.50 6.28 -7.24
N GLY A 146 -7.90 7.09 -6.38
CA GLY A 146 -7.92 8.55 -6.41
C GLY A 146 -9.04 9.19 -5.59
N THR A 147 -10.12 8.45 -5.30
CA THR A 147 -11.25 8.92 -4.48
C THR A 147 -11.45 8.12 -3.20
N ARG A 148 -10.95 6.88 -3.18
CA ARG A 148 -11.04 5.94 -2.07
C ARG A 148 -9.67 5.35 -1.76
N ILE A 149 -9.43 5.11 -0.48
CA ILE A 149 -8.30 4.34 0.03
C ILE A 149 -8.87 3.15 0.79
N VAL A 150 -8.37 1.96 0.50
CA VAL A 150 -8.71 0.74 1.23
C VAL A 150 -7.45 0.20 1.88
N VAL A 151 -7.53 -0.02 3.19
CA VAL A 151 -6.39 -0.48 4.01
C VAL A 151 -6.76 -1.76 4.74
N GLY A 152 -5.86 -2.73 4.68
CA GLY A 152 -6.00 -3.99 5.39
C GLY A 152 -5.41 -3.92 6.79
N ALA A 153 -6.08 -4.58 7.74
CA ALA A 153 -5.57 -4.88 9.07
C ALA A 153 -5.78 -6.36 9.35
N ALA A 154 -4.89 -7.20 8.81
CA ALA A 154 -5.09 -8.66 8.83
C ALA A 154 -5.02 -9.28 10.24
N ASN A 155 -4.53 -8.53 11.22
CA ASN A 155 -4.41 -8.96 12.60
C ASN A 155 -5.46 -8.34 13.52
N ASP A 156 -6.44 -7.59 12.97
CA ASP A 156 -7.58 -7.05 13.72
C ASP A 156 -8.28 -8.15 14.53
N THR A 157 -8.71 -7.80 15.73
CA THR A 157 -9.15 -8.76 16.76
C THR A 157 -10.63 -8.70 17.12
N ASP A 158 -11.43 -7.86 16.45
CA ASP A 158 -12.85 -7.66 16.77
C ASP A 158 -13.70 -8.95 16.75
N CYS A 159 -13.30 -9.91 15.92
CA CYS A 159 -13.95 -11.21 15.73
C CYS A 159 -13.10 -12.39 16.24
N GLY A 160 -12.12 -12.12 17.10
CA GLY A 160 -11.14 -13.09 17.57
C GLY A 160 -9.73 -12.79 17.02
N MET A 161 -8.71 -13.36 17.65
CA MET A 161 -7.32 -13.11 17.27
C MET A 161 -7.07 -13.36 15.78
N TYR A 162 -6.43 -12.42 15.10
CA TYR A 162 -6.09 -12.53 13.67
C TYR A 162 -7.29 -12.80 12.75
N CYS A 163 -8.50 -12.31 13.09
CA CYS A 163 -9.63 -12.46 12.17
C CYS A 163 -9.50 -11.49 10.99
N GLY A 164 -9.05 -10.26 11.25
CA GLY A 164 -8.72 -9.27 10.24
C GLY A 164 -9.89 -8.39 9.80
N ALA A 165 -9.56 -7.22 9.24
CA ALA A 165 -10.52 -6.23 8.76
C ALA A 165 -10.00 -5.45 7.55
N LEU A 166 -10.91 -4.80 6.84
CA LEU A 166 -10.60 -3.73 5.89
C LEU A 166 -11.19 -2.41 6.39
N TYR A 167 -10.47 -1.33 6.17
CA TYR A 167 -10.88 0.03 6.45
C TYR A 167 -10.95 0.82 5.16
N VAL A 168 -12.06 1.53 4.94
CA VAL A 168 -12.28 2.35 3.75
C VAL A 168 -12.27 3.81 4.16
N PHE A 169 -11.44 4.59 3.50
CA PHE A 169 -11.36 6.05 3.65
C PHE A 169 -11.80 6.71 2.35
N GLU A 170 -12.63 7.74 2.47
CA GLU A 170 -13.14 8.51 1.33
C GLU A 170 -12.96 10.00 1.60
N ARG A 171 -12.87 10.79 0.53
CA ARG A 171 -12.77 12.25 0.65
C ARG A 171 -14.10 12.83 1.10
N ARG A 172 -14.11 13.58 2.21
CA ARG A 172 -15.27 14.38 2.66
C ARG A 172 -14.80 15.78 3.03
N GLY A 173 -15.64 16.80 2.85
CA GLY A 173 -15.33 18.17 3.29
C GLY A 173 -14.28 18.95 2.46
N GLY A 174 -13.49 18.27 1.63
CA GLY A 174 -12.59 18.86 0.64
C GLY A 174 -11.78 17.79 -0.11
N PRO A 175 -10.96 18.17 -1.11
CA PRO A 175 -10.17 17.20 -1.87
C PRO A 175 -9.11 16.47 -1.04
N TRP A 176 -8.80 16.94 0.18
CA TRP A 176 -7.66 16.50 0.98
C TRP A 176 -8.02 16.02 2.38
N GLU A 177 -9.30 15.91 2.70
CA GLU A 177 -9.76 15.42 4.00
C GLU A 177 -10.27 13.99 3.80
N TRP A 178 -9.44 13.03 4.19
CA TRP A 178 -9.79 11.61 4.17
C TRP A 178 -10.50 11.23 5.46
N VAL A 179 -11.67 10.63 5.33
CA VAL A 179 -12.48 10.19 6.46
C VAL A 179 -12.70 8.70 6.35
N GLN A 180 -12.47 7.97 7.45
CA GLN A 180 -12.86 6.57 7.54
C GLN A 180 -14.39 6.49 7.43
N THR A 181 -14.91 5.88 6.36
CA THR A 181 -16.35 5.75 6.14
C THR A 181 -16.86 4.35 6.49
N GLN A 182 -16.00 3.33 6.42
CA GLN A 182 -16.40 1.95 6.69
C GLN A 182 -15.26 1.14 7.33
N LYS A 183 -15.66 0.18 8.18
CA LYS A 183 -14.87 -1.00 8.55
C LYS A 183 -15.64 -2.22 8.05
N ILE A 184 -15.06 -3.00 7.14
CA ILE A 184 -15.75 -4.11 6.46
C ILE A 184 -15.04 -5.44 6.73
N ARG A 185 -15.83 -6.51 6.79
CA ARG A 185 -15.39 -7.91 6.91
C ARG A 185 -16.42 -8.84 6.27
N GLY A 186 -15.99 -10.01 5.81
CA GLY A 186 -16.91 -11.08 5.39
C GLY A 186 -17.70 -11.64 6.57
N LEU A 187 -18.86 -12.24 6.31
CA LEU A 187 -19.76 -12.75 7.36
C LEU A 187 -19.25 -14.03 8.04
N ASP A 188 -18.42 -14.81 7.33
CA ASP A 188 -17.79 -16.05 7.76
C ASP A 188 -16.35 -15.82 8.27
N ILE A 189 -15.93 -14.56 8.42
CA ILE A 189 -14.65 -14.22 9.04
C ILE A 189 -14.71 -14.48 10.54
N VAL A 190 -13.82 -15.36 10.99
CA VAL A 190 -13.65 -15.79 12.38
C VAL A 190 -12.19 -15.67 12.80
N GLU A 191 -11.89 -15.97 14.06
CA GLU A 191 -10.53 -16.09 14.59
C GLU A 191 -9.59 -16.85 13.62
N GLY A 192 -8.41 -16.30 13.37
CA GLY A 192 -7.38 -16.88 12.51
C GLY A 192 -7.59 -16.69 11.01
N SER A 193 -8.68 -16.06 10.55
CA SER A 193 -8.98 -15.91 9.12
C SER A 193 -7.96 -15.07 8.34
N ALA A 194 -7.28 -14.13 8.99
CA ALA A 194 -6.32 -13.19 8.41
C ALA A 194 -6.90 -12.43 7.19
N PHE A 195 -8.13 -11.95 7.31
CA PHE A 195 -8.83 -11.18 6.27
C PHE A 195 -8.20 -9.81 6.06
N GLY A 196 -8.03 -9.38 4.81
CA GLY A 196 -7.43 -8.07 4.51
C GLY A 196 -5.93 -8.10 4.23
N ARG A 197 -5.33 -9.29 4.10
CA ARG A 197 -3.88 -9.44 3.89
C ARG A 197 -3.40 -9.06 2.46
N ALA A 198 -4.32 -8.98 1.51
CA ALA A 198 -4.06 -8.50 0.15
C ALA A 198 -5.33 -7.84 -0.39
N ILE A 199 -5.19 -6.76 -1.15
CA ILE A 199 -6.31 -5.96 -1.65
C ILE A 199 -6.10 -5.68 -3.13
N GLY A 200 -7.17 -5.80 -3.92
CA GLY A 200 -7.30 -5.21 -5.24
C GLY A 200 -8.48 -4.24 -5.25
N LEU A 201 -8.34 -3.13 -5.97
CA LEU A 201 -9.38 -2.13 -6.14
C LEU A 201 -9.49 -1.79 -7.63
N ALA A 202 -10.70 -1.87 -8.18
CA ALA A 202 -10.96 -1.54 -9.58
C ALA A 202 -12.38 -1.02 -9.73
N GLY A 203 -12.53 0.27 -10.03
CA GLY A 203 -13.84 0.92 -9.96
C GLY A 203 -14.49 0.65 -8.61
N ASP A 204 -15.78 0.35 -8.59
CA ASP A 204 -16.56 0.11 -7.36
C ASP A 204 -16.37 -1.27 -6.73
N VAL A 205 -15.35 -2.02 -7.17
CA VAL A 205 -15.07 -3.39 -6.71
C VAL A 205 -13.82 -3.41 -5.83
N ILE A 206 -14.00 -3.90 -4.60
CA ILE A 206 -12.90 -4.27 -3.70
C ILE A 206 -12.78 -5.79 -3.70
N VAL A 207 -11.59 -6.31 -3.99
CA VAL A 207 -11.26 -7.73 -3.84
C VAL A 207 -10.25 -7.88 -2.71
N THR A 208 -10.42 -8.88 -1.85
CA THR A 208 -9.48 -9.14 -0.75
C THR A 208 -9.35 -10.61 -0.42
N GLY A 209 -8.21 -11.00 0.15
CA GLY A 209 -7.93 -12.35 0.60
C GLY A 209 -8.08 -12.53 2.11
N ALA A 210 -8.51 -13.72 2.51
CA ALA A 210 -8.38 -14.23 3.88
C ALA A 210 -7.69 -15.59 3.83
N THR A 211 -6.40 -15.63 4.20
CA THR A 211 -5.56 -16.82 3.99
C THR A 211 -5.81 -17.93 5.00
N GLY A 212 -6.41 -17.62 6.14
CA GLY A 212 -6.66 -18.58 7.22
C GLY A 212 -8.03 -19.26 7.17
N ILE A 213 -8.89 -18.91 6.21
CA ILE A 213 -10.23 -19.49 6.09
C ILE A 213 -10.14 -21.00 5.80
N SER A 214 -10.94 -21.77 6.53
CA SER A 214 -11.11 -23.21 6.31
C SER A 214 -12.29 -23.46 5.38
N ILE A 215 -12.11 -24.31 4.36
CA ILE A 215 -13.16 -24.66 3.41
C ILE A 215 -13.52 -26.14 3.59
N GLY A 216 -14.71 -26.40 4.13
CA GLY A 216 -15.11 -27.75 4.52
C GLY A 216 -14.16 -28.34 5.57
N THR A 217 -13.51 -29.47 5.25
CA THR A 217 -12.53 -30.13 6.12
C THR A 217 -11.09 -29.68 5.88
N ASN A 218 -10.85 -28.73 4.97
CA ASN A 218 -9.50 -28.28 4.61
C ASN A 218 -9.14 -27.01 5.40
N PRO A 219 -8.28 -27.11 6.44
CA PRO A 219 -7.87 -25.94 7.21
C PRO A 219 -7.01 -25.00 6.37
N SER A 220 -7.15 -23.69 6.58
CA SER A 220 -6.34 -22.65 5.92
C SER A 220 -6.27 -22.76 4.39
N ALA A 221 -7.34 -23.24 3.76
CA ALA A 221 -7.45 -23.28 2.29
C ALA A 221 -7.51 -21.87 1.68
N GLY A 222 -7.93 -20.88 2.48
CA GLY A 222 -8.07 -19.50 2.10
C GLY A 222 -9.34 -19.23 1.29
N ALA A 223 -9.73 -17.96 1.24
CA ALA A 223 -10.85 -17.49 0.43
C ALA A 223 -10.57 -16.08 -0.12
N GLY A 224 -11.14 -15.80 -1.30
CA GLY A 224 -11.20 -14.47 -1.88
C GLY A 224 -12.61 -13.90 -1.70
N TYR A 225 -12.69 -12.61 -1.35
CA TYR A 225 -13.93 -11.89 -1.14
C TYR A 225 -14.02 -10.74 -2.13
N VAL A 226 -15.23 -10.48 -2.62
CA VAL A 226 -15.54 -9.38 -3.51
C VAL A 226 -16.63 -8.54 -2.85
N PHE A 227 -16.38 -7.24 -2.72
CA PHE A 227 -17.34 -6.25 -2.24
C PHE A 227 -17.62 -5.28 -3.38
N GLU A 228 -18.90 -5.06 -3.66
CA GLU A 228 -19.36 -4.09 -4.65
C GLU A 228 -20.05 -2.94 -3.93
N LEU A 229 -19.63 -1.71 -4.22
CA LEU A 229 -20.35 -0.52 -3.78
C LEU A 229 -21.62 -0.37 -4.62
N VAL A 230 -22.77 -0.52 -3.96
CA VAL A 230 -24.08 -0.31 -4.59
C VAL A 230 -24.47 1.17 -4.40
N PRO A 231 -24.85 1.89 -5.47
CA PRO A 231 -25.26 3.29 -5.41
C PRO A 231 -26.58 3.53 -4.65
#